data_AF-A0A8S1SDG2-F1
#
_entry.id   AF-A0A8S1SDG2-F1
#
_cell.length_a   1.000
_cell.length_b   1.000
_cell.length_c   1.000
_cell.angle_alpha   90.00
_cell.angle_beta   90.00
_cell.angle_gamma   90.00
#
_symmetry.space_group_name_H-M   'P 1'
#
loop_
_entity.id
_entity.type
_entity.pdbx_description
1 polymer ?
#
loop_
_entity_poly.entity_id
_entity_poly.type
_entity_poly.pdbx_seq_one_letter_code
_entity_poly.pdbx_strand_id
1 'polypeptide(L)'
;MYENSYCLWRFQIFLNGVAINLRQAQNQNFGEYIKHFESGDIEQYKESQKLWIQDKGPIIETNIGFIQTYLDPMKVSAEYERFVSIVKQEELKLLVNLVEKAENIIKDLPWLKVFEIKKFSRPDFTSLEILSFACFGTPVGINILKYDDIRQNLGLKNVNLGNVQQQTQIEILLDCYKEQILTYQQSIIKNLYLLQLHFMN
;
A
#
# COMPACT_ATOMS: atom_id res chain seq x y z
N MET A 1 -18.22 6.06 24.04
CA MET A 1 -16.98 5.30 24.38
C MET A 1 -17.19 3.78 24.41
N TYR A 2 -18.35 3.25 24.83
CA TYR A 2 -18.59 1.80 24.85
C TYR A 2 -18.79 1.16 23.46
N GLU A 3 -19.27 1.88 22.45
CA GLU A 3 -19.51 1.30 21.11
C GLU A 3 -18.20 1.02 20.34
N ASN A 4 -17.16 1.84 20.51
CA ASN A 4 -15.88 1.64 19.83
C ASN A 4 -15.15 0.38 20.32
N SER A 5 -15.25 0.04 21.60
CA SER A 5 -14.62 -1.16 22.17
C SER A 5 -15.30 -2.46 21.69
N TYR A 6 -16.61 -2.46 21.44
CA TYR A 6 -17.31 -3.61 20.87
C TYR A 6 -16.93 -3.88 19.41
N CYS A 7 -16.75 -2.83 18.60
CA CYS A 7 -16.33 -2.97 17.20
C CYS A 7 -14.91 -3.54 17.08
N LEU A 8 -13.97 -3.03 17.87
CA LEU A 8 -12.59 -3.54 17.92
C LEU A 8 -12.54 -4.98 18.45
N TRP A 9 -13.38 -5.34 19.42
CA TRP A 9 -13.43 -6.71 19.95
C TRP A 9 -13.98 -7.73 18.94
N ARG A 10 -15.04 -7.39 18.19
CA ARG A 10 -15.54 -8.27 17.10
C ARG A 10 -14.51 -8.45 16.00
N PHE A 11 -13.80 -7.37 15.69
CA PHE A 11 -12.72 -7.38 14.73
C PHE A 11 -11.55 -8.26 15.17
N GLN A 12 -11.22 -8.22 16.46
CA GLN A 12 -10.20 -9.05 17.07
C GLN A 12 -10.52 -10.55 16.96
N ILE A 13 -11.77 -10.95 17.22
CA ILE A 13 -12.21 -12.34 17.04
C ILE A 13 -12.04 -12.79 15.59
N PHE A 14 -12.40 -11.92 14.64
CA PHE A 14 -12.24 -12.23 13.22
C PHE A 14 -10.76 -12.41 12.84
N LEU A 15 -9.88 -11.50 13.27
CA LEU A 15 -8.44 -11.59 12.97
C LEU A 15 -7.80 -12.83 13.60
N ASN A 16 -8.17 -13.17 14.83
CA ASN A 16 -7.71 -14.40 15.48
C ASN A 16 -8.15 -15.66 14.71
N GLY A 17 -9.38 -15.70 14.21
CA GLY A 17 -9.87 -16.81 13.39
C GLY A 17 -9.16 -16.94 12.05
N VAL A 18 -8.77 -15.82 11.44
CA VAL A 18 -8.00 -15.78 10.18
C VAL A 18 -6.56 -16.26 10.42
N ALA A 19 -5.90 -15.78 11.48
CA ALA A 19 -4.50 -16.07 11.80
C ALA A 19 -4.20 -17.55 12.10
N ILE A 20 -5.20 -18.40 12.29
CA ILE A 20 -4.99 -19.84 12.51
C ILE A 20 -4.76 -20.58 11.18
N ASN A 21 -5.22 -20.02 10.07
CA ASN A 21 -5.27 -20.70 8.77
C ASN A 21 -4.30 -20.15 7.72
N LEU A 22 -3.44 -19.18 8.06
CA LEU A 22 -2.48 -18.61 7.12
C LEU A 22 -1.11 -19.31 7.22
N ARG A 23 -0.26 -19.06 6.22
CA ARG A 23 1.14 -19.52 6.23
C ARG A 23 1.92 -18.77 7.33
N GLN A 24 3.01 -19.37 7.80
CA GLN A 24 3.78 -18.88 8.96
C GLN A 24 4.12 -17.38 8.91
N ALA A 25 4.58 -16.86 7.77
CA ALA A 25 4.90 -15.44 7.61
C ALA A 25 3.66 -14.53 7.76
N GLN A 26 2.52 -14.97 7.22
CA GLN A 26 1.25 -14.25 7.33
C GLN A 26 0.68 -14.33 8.75
N ASN A 27 0.86 -15.44 9.46
CA ASN A 27 0.46 -15.56 10.86
C ASN A 27 1.22 -14.56 11.74
N GLN A 28 2.53 -14.39 11.52
CA GLN A 28 3.33 -13.43 12.26
C GLN A 28 2.87 -11.99 11.98
N ASN A 29 2.62 -11.65 10.71
CA ASN A 29 2.07 -10.36 10.32
C ASN A 29 0.73 -10.05 11.01
N PHE A 30 -0.20 -11.01 10.99
CA PHE A 30 -1.50 -10.87 11.67
C PHE A 30 -1.38 -10.79 13.20
N GLY A 31 -0.41 -11.49 13.80
CA GLY A 31 -0.09 -11.36 15.21
C GLY A 31 0.31 -9.94 15.60
N GLU A 32 1.10 -9.25 14.77
CA GLU A 32 1.47 -7.85 15.00
C GLU A 32 0.31 -6.88 14.75
N TYR A 33 -0.55 -7.14 13.73
CA TYR A 33 -1.78 -6.38 13.56
C TYR A 33 -2.69 -6.46 14.80
N ILE A 34 -2.89 -7.66 15.34
CA ILE A 34 -3.67 -7.89 16.55
C ILE A 34 -3.15 -7.03 17.70
N LYS A 35 -1.85 -7.11 17.99
CA LYS A 35 -1.26 -6.31 19.07
C LYS A 35 -1.44 -4.81 18.83
N HIS A 36 -1.27 -4.34 17.59
CA HIS A 36 -1.48 -2.94 17.23
C HIS A 36 -2.90 -2.48 17.52
N PHE A 37 -3.92 -3.25 17.11
CA PHE A 37 -5.32 -2.89 17.34
C PHE A 37 -5.73 -3.00 18.82
N GLU A 38 -5.05 -3.83 19.62
CA GLU A 38 -5.27 -3.95 21.06
C GLU A 38 -4.61 -2.80 21.86
N SER A 39 -3.36 -2.46 21.51
CA SER A 39 -2.54 -1.50 22.26
C SER A 39 -2.60 -0.07 21.73
N GLY A 40 -2.91 0.10 20.44
CA GLY A 40 -2.76 1.36 19.71
C GLY A 40 -1.30 1.70 19.34
N ASP A 41 -0.34 0.82 19.59
CA ASP A 41 1.09 1.07 19.35
C ASP A 41 1.43 1.02 17.85
N ILE A 42 1.92 2.14 17.32
CA ILE A 42 2.29 2.27 15.91
C ILE A 42 3.53 1.44 15.53
N GLU A 43 4.41 1.16 16.48
CA GLU A 43 5.62 0.38 16.20
C GLU A 43 5.27 -1.09 15.91
N GLN A 44 4.21 -1.61 16.52
CA GLN A 44 3.66 -2.94 16.20
C GLN A 44 3.04 -2.96 14.81
N TYR A 45 2.35 -1.89 14.41
CA TYR A 45 1.86 -1.74 13.04
C TYR A 45 3.01 -1.70 12.03
N LYS A 46 4.07 -0.96 12.32
CA LYS A 46 5.27 -0.93 11.48
C LYS A 46 5.88 -2.32 11.36
N GLU A 47 5.97 -3.09 12.44
CA GLU A 47 6.48 -4.46 12.41
C GLU A 47 5.61 -5.38 11.54
N SER A 48 4.28 -5.26 11.62
CA SER A 48 3.37 -5.98 10.72
C SER A 48 3.63 -5.62 9.25
N GLN A 49 3.84 -4.33 8.94
CA GLN A 49 4.19 -3.91 7.58
C GLN A 49 5.53 -4.47 7.11
N LYS A 50 6.55 -4.55 7.97
CA LYS A 50 7.84 -5.18 7.62
C LYS A 50 7.66 -6.65 7.25
N LEU A 51 6.91 -7.40 8.05
CA LEU A 51 6.59 -8.80 7.80
C LEU A 51 5.77 -8.96 6.50
N TRP A 52 4.81 -8.05 6.27
CA TRP A 52 3.98 -8.04 5.07
C TRP A 52 4.79 -7.82 3.78
N ILE A 53 5.82 -6.96 3.79
CA ILE A 53 6.71 -6.77 2.63
C ILE A 53 7.49 -8.03 2.30
N GLN A 54 7.92 -8.75 3.33
CA GLN A 54 8.72 -9.95 3.21
C GLN A 54 7.90 -11.15 2.72
N ASP A 55 6.57 -11.13 2.89
CA ASP A 55 5.65 -12.12 2.31
C ASP A 55 5.55 -11.94 0.78
N LYS A 56 6.44 -12.60 0.04
CA LYS A 56 6.50 -12.54 -1.43
C LYS A 56 5.63 -13.61 -2.08
N GLY A 57 4.91 -13.22 -3.14
CA GLY A 57 4.08 -14.13 -3.93
C GLY A 57 2.97 -14.85 -3.15
N PRO A 58 2.19 -14.15 -2.29
CA PRO A 58 1.02 -14.78 -1.70
C PRO A 58 -0.02 -15.12 -2.79
N ILE A 59 -0.86 -16.12 -2.56
CA ILE A 59 -2.03 -16.36 -3.45
C ILE A 59 -3.12 -15.34 -3.11
N ILE A 60 -3.31 -15.09 -1.81
CA ILE A 60 -4.24 -14.10 -1.27
C ILE A 60 -3.42 -12.97 -0.65
N GLU A 61 -3.54 -11.78 -1.22
CA GLU A 61 -2.87 -10.58 -0.73
C GLU A 61 -3.87 -9.77 0.13
N THR A 62 -3.41 -9.35 1.31
CA THR A 62 -4.23 -8.66 2.31
C THR A 62 -3.43 -7.58 2.99
N ASN A 63 -4.07 -6.45 3.27
CA ASN A 63 -3.53 -5.41 4.13
C ASN A 63 -4.67 -4.72 4.88
N ILE A 64 -4.35 -4.19 6.05
CA ILE A 64 -5.34 -3.69 7.02
C ILE A 64 -4.67 -2.68 7.93
N GLY A 65 -5.34 -1.58 8.27
CA GLY A 65 -4.78 -0.58 9.19
C GLY A 65 -5.33 0.82 8.96
N PHE A 66 -4.73 1.78 9.66
CA PHE A 66 -4.92 3.20 9.37
C PHE A 66 -3.78 3.66 8.46
N ILE A 67 -4.07 3.86 7.17
CA ILE A 67 -3.01 3.88 6.12
C ILE A 67 -2.93 5.21 5.37
N GLN A 68 -4.05 5.73 4.87
CA GLN A 68 -4.05 6.92 4.02
C GLN A 68 -4.38 8.17 4.84
N THR A 69 -3.58 9.23 4.69
CA THR A 69 -3.79 10.50 5.43
C THR A 69 -4.51 11.56 4.59
N TYR A 70 -5.23 11.17 3.52
CA TYR A 70 -5.81 12.13 2.58
C TYR A 70 -6.95 12.97 3.16
N LEU A 71 -7.71 12.38 4.08
CA LEU A 71 -8.89 13.05 4.68
C LEU A 71 -8.52 14.06 5.77
N ASP A 72 -7.33 13.93 6.38
CA ASP A 72 -6.86 14.86 7.40
C ASP A 72 -6.10 16.03 6.74
N PRO A 73 -6.59 17.29 6.86
CA PRO A 73 -5.88 18.46 6.35
C PRO A 73 -4.46 18.62 6.92
N MET A 74 -4.25 18.19 8.16
CA MET A 74 -2.94 18.23 8.82
C MET A 74 -2.08 17.00 8.49
N LYS A 75 -2.66 15.95 7.89
CA LYS A 75 -2.02 14.68 7.54
C LYS A 75 -1.34 13.95 8.72
N VAL A 76 -1.83 14.16 9.94
CA VAL A 76 -1.32 13.50 11.15
C VAL A 76 -2.16 12.28 11.53
N SER A 77 -3.37 12.17 10.99
CA SER A 77 -4.30 11.07 11.19
C SER A 77 -4.53 10.31 9.88
N ALA A 78 -4.56 8.98 9.96
CA ALA A 78 -4.80 8.11 8.82
C ALA A 78 -6.21 7.50 8.88
N GLU A 79 -6.80 7.30 7.71
CA GLU A 79 -8.07 6.62 7.50
C GLU A 79 -7.88 5.11 7.58
N TYR A 80 -8.85 4.44 8.21
CA TYR A 80 -8.91 2.99 8.23
C TYR A 80 -9.20 2.44 6.84
N GLU A 81 -8.35 1.52 6.37
CA GLU A 81 -8.58 0.75 5.16
C GLU A 81 -8.27 -0.74 5.36
N ARG A 82 -8.96 -1.57 4.59
CA ARG A 82 -8.71 -3.03 4.55
C ARG A 82 -9.04 -3.57 3.19
N PHE A 83 -8.18 -4.43 2.65
CA PHE A 83 -8.54 -5.22 1.48
C PHE A 83 -8.15 -6.69 1.60
N VAL A 84 -8.89 -7.50 0.85
CA VAL A 84 -8.59 -8.90 0.58
C VAL A 84 -8.69 -9.11 -0.92
N SER A 85 -7.69 -9.75 -1.49
CA SER A 85 -7.56 -9.88 -2.93
C SER A 85 -6.84 -11.16 -3.34
N ILE A 86 -7.09 -11.60 -4.58
CA ILE A 86 -6.42 -12.76 -5.19
C ILE A 86 -5.36 -12.25 -6.15
N VAL A 87 -4.15 -12.82 -6.08
CA VAL A 87 -3.07 -12.50 -7.00
C VAL A 87 -3.29 -13.18 -8.34
N LYS A 88 -3.30 -12.40 -9.42
CA LYS A 88 -3.46 -12.89 -10.79
C LYS A 88 -2.09 -13.13 -11.44
N GLN A 89 -1.71 -14.39 -11.53
CA GLN A 89 -0.38 -14.79 -12.00
C GLN A 89 -0.17 -14.52 -13.51
N GLU A 90 -1.22 -14.54 -14.33
CA GLU A 90 -1.10 -14.37 -15.77
C GLU A 90 -0.64 -12.95 -16.17
N GLU A 91 -1.13 -11.94 -15.45
CA GLU A 91 -0.79 -10.53 -15.67
C GLU A 91 0.58 -10.14 -15.07
N LEU A 92 1.16 -11.02 -14.26
CA LEU A 92 2.47 -10.83 -13.62
C LEU A 92 3.59 -10.66 -14.66
N LYS A 93 3.51 -11.33 -15.82
CA LYS A 93 4.58 -11.31 -16.84
C LYS A 93 4.87 -9.91 -17.38
N LEU A 94 3.84 -9.11 -17.61
CA LEU A 94 3.98 -7.74 -18.11
C LEU A 94 4.58 -6.83 -17.04
N LEU A 95 4.13 -6.97 -15.79
CA LEU A 95 4.61 -6.19 -14.67
C LEU A 95 6.06 -6.53 -14.32
N VAL A 96 6.46 -7.79 -14.43
CA VAL A 96 7.85 -8.23 -14.25
C VAL A 96 8.78 -7.55 -15.26
N ASN A 97 8.39 -7.50 -16.54
CA ASN A 97 9.17 -6.81 -17.58
C ASN A 97 9.26 -5.29 -17.31
N LEU A 98 8.20 -4.67 -16.79
CA LEU A 98 8.22 -3.27 -16.37
C LEU A 98 9.22 -3.05 -15.22
N VAL A 99 9.19 -3.91 -14.20
CA VAL A 99 10.12 -3.85 -13.06
C VAL A 99 11.57 -4.06 -13.51
N GLU A 100 11.83 -4.90 -14.52
CA GLU A 100 13.16 -5.09 -15.11
C GLU A 100 13.67 -3.84 -15.83
N LYS A 101 12.78 -3.05 -16.42
CA LYS A 101 13.12 -1.79 -17.09
C LYS A 101 13.15 -0.58 -16.14
N ALA A 102 12.65 -0.71 -14.91
CA ALA A 102 12.45 0.39 -13.98
C ALA A 102 13.73 1.19 -13.71
N GLU A 103 14.88 0.53 -13.51
CA GLU A 103 16.15 1.22 -13.26
C GLU A 103 16.57 2.15 -14.41
N ASN A 104 16.22 1.80 -15.65
CA ASN A 104 16.52 2.66 -16.80
C ASN A 104 15.51 3.79 -16.91
N ILE A 105 14.21 3.51 -16.72
CA ILE A 105 13.15 4.52 -16.72
C ILE A 105 13.42 5.59 -15.65
N ILE A 106 13.89 5.20 -14.47
CA ILE A 106 14.18 6.12 -13.37
C ILE A 106 15.28 7.12 -13.74
N LYS A 107 16.29 6.71 -14.53
CA LYS A 107 17.38 7.60 -14.97
C LYS A 107 16.90 8.70 -15.92
N ASP A 108 15.79 8.48 -16.60
CA ASP A 108 15.20 9.42 -17.56
C ASP A 108 14.25 10.43 -16.87
N LEU A 109 14.03 10.30 -15.56
CA LEU A 109 13.18 11.22 -14.80
C LEU A 109 13.85 12.60 -14.64
N PRO A 110 13.06 13.70 -14.65
CA PRO A 110 13.59 15.06 -14.85
C PRO A 110 14.23 15.69 -13.60
N TRP A 111 14.69 14.89 -12.63
CA TRP A 111 15.37 15.37 -11.42
C TRP A 111 16.84 14.95 -11.38
N LEU A 112 17.62 15.68 -10.57
CA LEU A 112 19.04 15.41 -10.39
C LEU A 112 19.25 14.11 -9.61
N LYS A 113 20.32 13.36 -9.94
CA LYS A 113 20.70 12.12 -9.26
C LYS A 113 20.88 12.25 -7.75
N VAL A 114 21.17 13.45 -7.24
CA VAL A 114 21.28 13.72 -5.79
C VAL A 114 19.95 13.56 -5.05
N PHE A 115 18.84 13.63 -5.77
CA PHE A 115 17.49 13.43 -5.25
C PHE A 115 16.97 12.00 -5.45
N GLU A 116 17.77 11.14 -6.09
CA GLU A 116 17.43 9.73 -6.29
C GLU A 116 17.88 8.89 -5.09
N ILE A 117 17.18 7.78 -4.84
CA ILE A 117 17.62 6.82 -3.83
C ILE A 117 18.97 6.21 -4.22
N LYS A 118 19.88 6.07 -3.23
CA LYS A 118 21.26 5.60 -3.48
C LYS A 118 21.33 4.19 -4.07
N LYS A 119 20.41 3.33 -3.67
CA LYS A 119 20.32 1.93 -4.11
C LYS A 119 18.89 1.63 -4.50
N PHE A 120 18.68 1.31 -5.77
CA PHE A 120 17.38 0.83 -6.22
C PHE A 120 17.11 -0.56 -5.64
N SER A 121 16.01 -0.69 -4.92
CA SER A 121 15.48 -1.97 -4.44
C SER A 121 14.33 -2.39 -5.33
N ARG A 122 14.50 -3.49 -6.07
CA ARG A 122 13.48 -4.03 -6.97
C ARG A 122 12.16 -4.23 -6.21
N PRO A 123 11.09 -3.48 -6.52
CA PRO A 123 9.82 -3.63 -5.84
C PRO A 123 9.11 -4.91 -6.31
N ASP A 124 8.24 -5.44 -5.46
CA ASP A 124 7.28 -6.44 -5.90
C ASP A 124 6.15 -5.73 -6.66
N PHE A 125 5.72 -6.27 -7.80
CA PHE A 125 4.62 -5.71 -8.57
C PHE A 125 3.66 -6.82 -8.98
N THR A 126 2.49 -6.83 -8.34
CA THR A 126 1.44 -7.83 -8.56
C THR A 126 0.18 -7.20 -9.12
N SER A 127 -0.54 -7.95 -9.95
CA SER A 127 -1.91 -7.62 -10.32
C SER A 127 -2.85 -8.39 -9.40
N LEU A 128 -3.82 -7.69 -8.82
CA LEU A 128 -4.76 -8.20 -7.84
C LEU A 128 -6.19 -8.09 -8.35
N GLU A 129 -6.98 -9.11 -8.07
CA GLU A 129 -8.43 -9.07 -8.16
C GLU A 129 -8.99 -8.86 -6.75
N ILE A 130 -9.58 -7.68 -6.53
CA ILE A 130 -10.17 -7.32 -5.24
C ILE A 130 -11.41 -8.18 -4.98
N LEU A 131 -11.44 -8.87 -3.84
CA LEU A 131 -12.64 -9.55 -3.33
C LEU A 131 -13.46 -8.63 -2.45
N SER A 132 -12.79 -7.88 -1.57
CA SER A 132 -13.42 -6.91 -0.67
C SER A 132 -12.43 -5.81 -0.35
N PHE A 133 -12.89 -4.56 -0.40
CA PHE A 133 -12.14 -3.39 0.02
C PHE A 133 -13.05 -2.53 0.89
N ALA A 134 -12.69 -2.39 2.16
CA ALA A 134 -13.31 -1.43 3.07
C ALA A 134 -12.47 -0.15 3.07
N CYS A 135 -12.93 0.86 2.35
CA CYS A 135 -12.33 2.20 2.25
C CYS A 135 -13.40 3.20 1.78
N PHE A 136 -13.14 4.50 1.90
CA PHE A 136 -14.04 5.53 1.36
C PHE A 136 -14.20 5.47 -0.17
N GLY A 137 -13.18 5.05 -0.91
CA GLY A 137 -13.26 4.88 -2.37
C GLY A 137 -12.19 3.95 -2.90
N THR A 138 -12.60 2.96 -3.71
CA THR A 138 -11.69 1.93 -4.21
C THR A 138 -10.69 2.51 -5.20
N PRO A 139 -9.37 2.44 -4.92
CA PRO A 139 -8.37 2.91 -5.87
C PRO A 139 -8.25 1.95 -7.06
N VAL A 140 -7.65 2.41 -8.17
CA VAL A 140 -7.28 1.56 -9.32
C VAL A 140 -5.91 0.90 -9.17
N GLY A 141 -5.11 1.35 -8.22
CA GLY A 141 -3.78 0.80 -7.92
C GLY A 141 -3.25 1.36 -6.60
N ILE A 142 -2.33 0.65 -5.98
CA ILE A 142 -1.82 1.01 -4.65
C ILE A 142 -0.30 0.80 -4.59
N ASN A 143 0.38 1.78 -4.01
CA ASN A 143 1.76 1.66 -3.55
C ASN A 143 1.71 1.78 -2.03
N ILE A 144 1.68 0.64 -1.36
CA ILE A 144 1.46 0.60 0.09
C ILE A 144 2.81 0.44 0.74
N LEU A 145 3.40 1.57 1.10
CA LEU A 145 4.25 1.78 2.27
C LEU A 145 4.55 3.26 2.39
N LYS A 146 3.93 3.89 3.40
CA LYS A 146 4.11 5.30 3.70
C LYS A 146 5.30 5.56 4.63
N TYR A 147 5.83 4.51 5.26
CA TYR A 147 6.97 4.59 6.17
C TYR A 147 8.29 4.57 5.38
N ASP A 148 8.92 5.74 5.28
CA ASP A 148 10.15 5.91 4.49
C ASP A 148 11.33 5.09 5.05
N ASP A 149 11.41 4.95 6.37
CA ASP A 149 12.41 4.12 7.06
C ASP A 149 12.29 2.64 6.68
N ILE A 150 11.07 2.14 6.54
CA ILE A 150 10.83 0.77 6.08
C ILE A 150 11.09 0.67 4.57
N ARG A 151 10.58 1.63 3.79
CA ARG A 151 10.69 1.64 2.32
C ARG A 151 12.14 1.66 1.85
N GLN A 152 12.98 2.48 2.47
CA GLN A 152 14.38 2.63 2.10
C GLN A 152 15.20 1.37 2.40
N ASN A 153 14.82 0.61 3.45
CA ASN A 153 15.61 -0.52 3.92
C ASN A 153 15.10 -1.88 3.42
N LEU A 154 13.77 -2.06 3.35
CA LEU A 154 13.12 -3.35 3.03
C LEU A 154 12.40 -3.36 1.68
N GLY A 155 12.20 -2.19 1.07
CA GLY A 155 11.50 -2.03 -0.21
C GLY A 155 9.99 -1.79 -0.04
N LEU A 156 9.25 -2.00 -1.13
CA LEU A 156 7.81 -1.74 -1.20
C LEU A 156 7.08 -2.78 -2.06
N LYS A 157 5.75 -2.81 -1.92
CA LYS A 157 4.83 -3.57 -2.79
C LYS A 157 4.00 -2.59 -3.63
N ASN A 158 4.06 -2.76 -4.94
CA ASN A 158 3.15 -2.13 -5.89
C ASN A 158 2.06 -3.13 -6.29
N VAL A 159 0.85 -2.63 -6.38
CA VAL A 159 -0.35 -3.42 -6.59
C VAL A 159 -1.20 -2.75 -7.66
N ASN A 160 -1.54 -3.49 -8.71
CA ASN A 160 -2.55 -3.07 -9.69
C ASN A 160 -3.90 -3.73 -9.36
N LEU A 161 -5.00 -2.98 -9.36
CA LEU A 161 -6.34 -3.52 -9.06
C LEU A 161 -7.11 -3.77 -10.36
N GLY A 162 -6.88 -4.92 -10.98
CA GLY A 162 -7.29 -5.21 -12.35
C GLY A 162 -8.81 -5.22 -12.55
N ASN A 163 -9.57 -5.76 -11.60
CA ASN A 163 -11.03 -5.82 -11.70
C ASN A 163 -11.72 -4.48 -11.38
N VAL A 164 -11.04 -3.54 -10.74
CA VAL A 164 -11.52 -2.16 -10.56
C VAL A 164 -11.34 -1.34 -11.85
N GLN A 165 -10.24 -1.60 -12.58
CA GLN A 165 -9.98 -0.97 -13.88
C GLN A 165 -10.99 -1.38 -14.96
N GLN A 166 -11.46 -2.64 -14.95
CA GLN A 166 -12.49 -3.09 -15.90
C GLN A 166 -13.83 -2.37 -15.68
N GLN A 167 -14.13 -2.00 -14.44
CA GLN A 167 -15.36 -1.27 -14.08
C GLN A 167 -15.31 0.22 -14.49
N THR A 168 -14.12 0.76 -14.77
CA THR A 168 -13.97 2.17 -15.17
C THR A 168 -14.19 2.42 -16.66
N GLN A 169 -14.37 1.38 -17.50
CA GLN A 169 -14.89 1.55 -18.86
C GLN A 169 -16.43 1.56 -18.77
N ILE A 170 -17.12 2.70 -18.85
CA ILE A 170 -17.57 3.23 -20.15
C ILE A 170 -17.87 4.75 -20.16
N GLU A 171 -17.99 5.47 -19.03
CA GLU A 171 -18.43 6.90 -19.07
C GLU A 171 -17.53 7.93 -18.37
N ILE A 172 -16.58 7.53 -17.50
CA ILE A 172 -15.83 8.48 -16.64
C ILE A 172 -14.36 8.69 -17.11
N LEU A 173 -13.86 7.84 -18.01
CA LEU A 173 -12.43 7.76 -18.34
C LEU A 173 -11.85 8.96 -19.10
N LEU A 174 -12.62 9.72 -19.88
CA LEU A 174 -12.04 10.77 -20.72
C LEU A 174 -11.71 12.08 -19.97
N ASP A 175 -12.48 12.41 -18.92
CA ASP A 175 -12.29 13.64 -18.16
C ASP A 175 -11.42 13.42 -16.90
N CYS A 176 -11.59 12.32 -16.17
CA CYS A 176 -10.80 12.04 -14.97
C CYS A 176 -9.34 11.64 -15.25
N TYR A 177 -9.02 11.01 -16.40
CA TYR A 177 -7.63 10.55 -16.66
C TYR A 177 -6.63 11.69 -16.84
N LYS A 178 -7.06 12.84 -17.38
CA LYS A 178 -6.16 14.00 -17.51
C LYS A 178 -5.84 14.60 -16.15
N GLU A 179 -6.84 14.78 -15.29
CA GLU A 179 -6.63 15.34 -13.96
C GLU A 179 -5.96 14.35 -12.99
N GLN A 180 -6.32 13.07 -12.98
CA GLN A 180 -5.76 12.10 -12.03
C GLN A 180 -4.32 11.68 -12.36
N ILE A 181 -3.92 11.58 -13.64
CA ILE A 181 -2.52 11.32 -13.98
C ILE A 181 -1.65 12.52 -13.60
N LEU A 182 -2.12 13.75 -13.88
CA LEU A 182 -1.46 14.97 -13.41
C LEU A 182 -1.42 15.02 -11.88
N THR A 183 -2.49 14.66 -11.18
CA THR A 183 -2.55 14.68 -9.71
C THR A 183 -1.72 13.57 -9.07
N TYR A 184 -1.59 12.40 -9.70
CA TYR A 184 -0.75 11.29 -9.22
C TYR A 184 0.73 11.59 -9.46
N GLN A 185 1.09 12.12 -10.64
CA GLN A 185 2.44 12.61 -10.92
C GLN A 185 2.79 13.81 -10.03
N GLN A 186 1.88 14.77 -9.85
CA GLN A 186 2.05 15.89 -8.93
C GLN A 186 2.07 15.43 -7.48
N SER A 187 1.33 14.39 -7.07
CA SER A 187 1.36 13.85 -5.70
C SER A 187 2.69 13.15 -5.42
N ILE A 188 3.22 12.38 -6.37
CA ILE A 188 4.56 11.78 -6.26
C ILE A 188 5.61 12.89 -6.19
N ILE A 189 5.56 13.86 -7.10
CA ILE A 189 6.50 15.00 -7.14
C ILE A 189 6.37 15.87 -5.88
N LYS A 190 5.15 16.16 -5.41
CA LYS A 190 4.88 17.00 -4.23
C LYS A 190 5.21 16.29 -2.92
N ASN A 191 5.02 14.98 -2.82
CA ASN A 191 5.49 14.21 -1.66
C ASN A 191 7.03 14.13 -1.64
N LEU A 192 7.68 14.03 -2.81
CA LEU A 192 9.15 14.13 -2.92
C LEU A 192 9.67 15.54 -2.59
N TYR A 193 8.95 16.60 -2.97
CA TYR A 193 9.30 18.01 -2.68
C TYR A 193 9.05 18.40 -1.21
N LEU A 194 7.96 17.91 -0.59
CA LEU A 194 7.66 18.16 0.81
C LEU A 194 8.67 17.48 1.75
N LEU A 195 9.21 16.33 1.35
CA LEU A 195 10.33 15.69 2.04
C LEU A 195 11.59 16.57 2.02
N GLN A 196 11.86 17.32 0.95
CA GLN A 196 13.02 18.24 0.89
C GLN A 196 12.91 19.44 1.83
N LEU A 197 11.71 19.97 2.07
CA LEU A 197 11.51 21.13 2.95
C LEU A 197 11.67 20.77 4.44
N HIS A 198 11.50 19.50 4.82
CA HIS A 198 11.74 19.03 6.19
C HIS A 198 13.23 18.79 6.49
N PHE A 199 14.10 18.75 5.48
CA PHE A 199 15.56 18.61 5.64
C PHE A 199 16.34 19.93 5.48
N MET A 200 15.65 21.05 5.29
CA MET A 200 16.25 22.39 5.16
C MET A 200 16.01 23.31 6.37
N ASN A 201 15.58 22.77 7.52
CA ASN A 201 15.63 23.44 8.83
C ASN A 201 16.24 22.52 9.88
#